data_AF-A0A6P5SGB8-F1
#
_entry.id   AF-A0A6P5SGB8-F1
#
_cell.length_a   1.000
_cell.length_b   1.000
_cell.length_c   1.000
_cell.angle_alpha   90.00
_cell.angle_beta   90.00
_cell.angle_gamma   90.00
#
_symmetry.space_group_name_H-M   'P 1'
#
loop_
_entity.id
_entity.type
_entity.pdbx_description
1 polymer ?
#
loop_
_entity_poly.entity_id
_entity_poly.type
_entity_poly.pdbx_seq_one_letter_code
_entity_poly.pdbx_strand_id
1 'polypeptide(L)'
;MVEDASFDNENPQLEGPSLSWLLYTSSSSNSIENDLKTSGGWGSAPVGRFSWGLCYIEEVAPHSNYCECIAEWPCYPGKSYKGRGPLQLSWNYNYGPAGKALGFDGLANPEVVANDSVVAFKTALWFWMTEQKPKPSCHDVMTGRYVPTEDDKSANRSVGYGLVTNIINGGECGRSNDGQVNGRIGYFKRYAELFNVDHGPNLDCENQKSF
;
A
#
# COMPACT_ATOMS: atom_id res chain seq x y z
N MET A 1 -41.05 28.43 27.22
CA MET A 1 -41.10 27.53 26.05
C MET A 1 -41.45 28.42 24.87
N VAL A 2 -40.58 28.79 23.96
CA VAL A 2 -39.38 28.13 23.41
C VAL A 2 -38.32 29.21 23.11
N GLU A 3 -37.06 28.85 23.27
CA GLU A 3 -35.86 29.69 23.13
C GLU A 3 -35.52 30.01 21.66
N ASP A 4 -34.86 31.16 21.48
CA ASP A 4 -34.11 31.57 20.29
C ASP A 4 -33.08 30.51 19.87
N ALA A 5 -33.07 30.14 18.59
CA ALA A 5 -31.96 29.44 17.97
C ALA A 5 -31.29 30.36 16.96
N SER A 6 -30.33 31.14 17.45
CA SER A 6 -29.31 31.80 16.65
C SER A 6 -28.52 30.73 15.87
N PHE A 7 -28.64 30.79 14.54
CA PHE A 7 -27.87 29.97 13.60
C PHE A 7 -26.53 30.68 13.34
N ASP A 8 -25.51 30.38 14.14
CA ASP A 8 -24.11 30.73 13.85
C ASP A 8 -23.18 29.71 14.51
N ASN A 9 -22.70 28.74 13.73
CA ASN A 9 -21.31 28.27 13.77
C ASN A 9 -21.04 27.33 12.58
N GLU A 10 -20.69 27.90 11.42
CA GLU A 10 -20.00 27.14 10.38
C GLU A 10 -18.62 26.73 10.94
N ASN A 11 -18.44 25.43 11.16
CA ASN A 11 -17.14 24.84 11.49
C ASN A 11 -16.26 24.85 10.23
N PRO A 12 -15.14 25.61 10.16
CA PRO A 12 -14.34 25.73 8.95
C PRO A 12 -13.39 24.55 8.69
N GLN A 13 -13.62 23.38 9.30
CA GLN A 13 -12.70 22.23 9.24
C GLN A 13 -13.16 21.05 8.35
N LEU A 14 -14.20 21.21 7.53
CA LEU A 14 -14.70 20.11 6.67
C LEU A 14 -14.84 20.48 5.19
N GLU A 15 -13.95 21.33 4.69
CA GLU A 15 -13.65 21.33 3.24
C GLU A 15 -12.82 20.07 2.95
N GLY A 16 -13.51 18.97 2.63
CA GLY A 16 -12.86 17.72 2.24
C GLY A 16 -11.93 17.96 1.04
N PRO A 17 -10.78 17.26 0.96
CA PRO A 17 -9.83 17.43 -0.14
C PRO A 17 -10.52 17.20 -1.49
N SER A 18 -10.23 18.05 -2.48
CA SER A 18 -10.79 17.90 -3.81
C SER A 18 -10.49 16.53 -4.41
N LEU A 19 -11.35 16.01 -5.29
CA LEU A 19 -11.13 14.73 -5.99
C LEU A 19 -9.77 14.67 -6.70
N SER A 20 -9.26 15.81 -7.17
CA SER A 20 -7.91 15.92 -7.75
C SER A 20 -6.81 15.68 -6.72
N TRP A 21 -6.97 16.21 -5.51
CA TRP A 21 -6.06 15.98 -4.39
C TRP A 21 -6.07 14.50 -3.95
N LEU A 22 -7.27 13.92 -3.84
CA LEU A 22 -7.46 12.52 -3.43
C LEU A 22 -6.88 11.50 -4.42
N LEU A 23 -7.07 11.73 -5.72
CA LEU A 23 -6.49 10.88 -6.76
C LEU A 23 -4.96 10.99 -6.76
N TYR A 24 -4.44 12.21 -6.59
CA TYR A 24 -3.02 12.49 -6.61
C TYR A 24 -2.25 11.92 -5.40
N THR A 25 -2.79 12.05 -4.19
CA THR A 25 -2.19 11.43 -3.01
C THR A 25 -2.22 9.91 -3.12
N SER A 26 -3.33 9.33 -3.60
CA SER A 26 -3.44 7.88 -3.79
C SER A 26 -2.46 7.33 -4.83
N SER A 27 -2.26 8.02 -5.96
CA SER A 27 -1.29 7.61 -6.98
C SER A 27 0.14 7.76 -6.50
N SER A 28 0.43 8.82 -5.74
CA SER A 28 1.75 9.10 -5.19
C SER A 28 2.12 8.08 -4.11
N SER A 29 1.23 7.81 -3.16
CA SER A 29 1.42 6.81 -2.11
C SER A 29 1.55 5.39 -2.63
N ASN A 30 0.79 5.02 -3.67
CA ASN A 30 0.99 3.75 -4.37
C ASN A 30 2.39 3.69 -5.02
N SER A 31 2.79 4.74 -5.74
CA SER A 31 4.12 4.82 -6.38
C SER A 31 5.28 4.71 -5.37
N ILE A 32 5.14 5.31 -4.19
CA ILE A 32 6.11 5.24 -3.11
C ILE A 32 6.35 3.79 -2.62
N GLU A 33 5.27 3.06 -2.37
CA GLU A 33 5.34 1.68 -1.89
C GLU A 33 5.92 0.75 -2.95
N ASN A 34 5.57 1.02 -4.21
CA ASN A 34 6.13 0.34 -5.36
C ASN A 34 7.65 0.49 -5.40
N ASP A 35 8.12 1.71 -5.19
CA ASP A 35 9.53 2.06 -5.34
C ASP A 35 10.43 1.38 -4.32
N LEU A 36 10.01 1.23 -3.05
CA LEU A 36 10.80 0.42 -2.13
C LEU A 36 10.79 -1.05 -2.55
N LYS A 37 9.61 -1.62 -2.82
CA LYS A 37 9.46 -3.05 -3.15
C LYS A 37 10.25 -3.44 -4.41
N THR A 38 10.59 -2.47 -5.24
CA THR A 38 11.33 -2.64 -6.49
C THR A 38 12.63 -1.83 -6.52
N SER A 39 13.13 -1.38 -5.36
CA SER A 39 14.26 -0.46 -5.24
C SER A 39 15.58 -1.10 -5.67
N GLY A 40 16.33 -0.40 -6.53
CA GLY A 40 17.74 -0.69 -6.82
C GLY A 40 18.74 0.18 -6.04
N GLY A 41 18.26 1.10 -5.19
CA GLY A 41 19.09 2.12 -4.55
C GLY A 41 19.98 1.61 -3.42
N TRP A 42 21.22 2.10 -3.36
CA TRP A 42 22.21 1.86 -2.30
C TRP A 42 22.70 3.18 -1.69
N GLY A 43 23.49 3.12 -0.60
CA GLY A 43 23.85 4.31 0.20
C GLY A 43 24.51 5.46 -0.58
N SER A 44 25.26 5.16 -1.64
CA SER A 44 25.94 6.14 -2.50
C SER A 44 25.35 6.20 -3.91
N ALA A 45 24.10 5.79 -4.09
CA ALA A 45 23.47 5.80 -5.40
C ALA A 45 23.41 7.21 -6.01
N PRO A 46 23.65 7.37 -7.32
CA PRO A 46 23.51 8.65 -8.00
C PRO A 46 22.13 9.27 -7.72
N VAL A 47 22.11 10.58 -7.42
CA VAL A 47 20.89 11.35 -7.11
C VAL A 47 20.15 10.87 -5.83
N GLY A 48 20.80 10.02 -5.02
CA GLY A 48 20.29 9.54 -3.74
C GLY A 48 19.53 8.21 -3.83
N ARG A 49 19.57 7.43 -2.75
CA ARG A 49 19.03 6.06 -2.68
C ARG A 49 17.52 5.94 -2.94
N PHE A 50 16.75 7.00 -2.76
CA PHE A 50 15.30 7.03 -2.95
C PHE A 50 14.90 7.50 -4.36
N SER A 51 15.83 7.56 -5.30
CA SER A 51 15.58 7.87 -6.72
C SER A 51 15.62 6.63 -7.61
N TRP A 52 15.66 5.43 -7.02
CA TRP A 52 15.92 4.15 -7.70
C TRP A 52 14.76 3.15 -7.55
N GLY A 53 13.53 3.66 -7.45
CA GLY A 53 12.32 2.86 -7.49
C GLY A 53 12.04 2.25 -8.87
N LEU A 54 11.16 1.25 -8.93
CA LEU A 54 10.77 0.52 -10.14
C LEU A 54 11.95 -0.11 -10.91
N CYS A 55 13.05 -0.42 -10.23
CA CYS A 55 14.23 -1.05 -10.82
C CYS A 55 13.99 -2.55 -11.13
N TYR A 56 13.16 -3.21 -10.33
CA TYR A 56 12.83 -4.63 -10.48
C TYR A 56 11.34 -4.83 -10.80
N ILE A 57 11.04 -5.76 -11.70
CA ILE A 57 9.66 -6.10 -12.09
C ILE A 57 9.15 -7.38 -11.40
N GLU A 58 10.04 -8.17 -10.83
CA GLU A 58 9.75 -9.40 -10.09
C GLU A 58 10.69 -9.53 -8.89
N GLU A 59 10.27 -10.31 -7.90
CA GLU A 59 11.07 -10.67 -6.74
C GLU A 59 12.33 -11.41 -7.17
N VAL A 60 13.46 -10.94 -6.65
CA VAL A 60 14.77 -11.56 -6.85
C VAL A 60 14.97 -12.66 -5.81
N ALA A 61 15.32 -13.86 -6.27
CA ALA A 61 15.61 -15.03 -5.44
C ALA A 61 14.47 -15.39 -4.45
N PRO A 62 13.27 -15.74 -4.95
CA PRO A 62 12.14 -16.10 -4.10
C PRO A 62 12.43 -17.34 -3.26
N HIS A 63 12.04 -17.29 -1.98
CA HIS A 63 12.28 -18.37 -1.02
C HIS A 63 11.22 -19.49 -1.07
N SER A 64 10.12 -19.28 -1.80
CA SER A 64 9.06 -20.25 -2.01
C SER A 64 8.34 -20.01 -3.34
N ASN A 65 7.33 -20.82 -3.63
CA ASN A 65 6.39 -20.58 -4.73
C ASN A 65 5.17 -19.73 -4.32
N TYR A 66 5.09 -19.30 -3.06
CA TYR A 66 3.99 -18.49 -2.52
C TYR A 66 2.61 -19.12 -2.79
N CYS A 67 2.52 -20.42 -2.60
CA CYS A 67 1.30 -21.17 -2.78
C CYS A 67 0.74 -21.58 -1.40
N GLU A 68 -0.47 -21.13 -1.11
CA GLU A 68 -1.24 -21.60 0.04
C GLU A 68 -2.34 -22.57 -0.42
N CYS A 69 -2.51 -23.68 0.29
CA CYS A 69 -3.48 -24.71 -0.03
C CYS A 69 -4.91 -24.28 0.36
N ILE A 70 -5.50 -23.41 -0.45
CA ILE A 70 -6.88 -22.94 -0.28
C ILE A 70 -7.74 -23.31 -1.49
N ALA A 71 -8.98 -23.72 -1.24
CA ALA A 71 -9.87 -24.24 -2.28
C ALA A 71 -10.38 -23.16 -3.25
N GLU A 72 -10.56 -21.93 -2.77
CA GLU A 72 -11.11 -20.84 -3.58
C GLU A 72 -10.13 -20.36 -4.65
N TRP A 73 -8.83 -20.33 -4.33
CA TRP A 73 -7.78 -19.87 -5.23
C TRP A 73 -6.69 -20.93 -5.35
N PRO A 74 -6.96 -22.06 -6.04
CA PRO A 74 -6.04 -23.18 -6.09
C PRO A 74 -4.74 -22.83 -6.83
N CYS A 75 -3.63 -23.38 -6.37
CA CYS A 75 -2.36 -23.23 -7.05
C CYS A 75 -2.26 -24.14 -8.28
N TYR A 76 -1.72 -23.60 -9.37
CA TYR A 76 -1.47 -24.37 -10.59
C TYR A 76 -0.10 -25.06 -10.54
N PRO A 77 0.01 -26.33 -10.98
CA PRO A 77 1.29 -27.04 -11.03
C PRO A 77 2.34 -26.27 -11.84
N GLY A 78 3.55 -26.17 -11.29
CA GLY A 78 4.67 -25.47 -11.93
C GLY A 78 4.59 -23.94 -11.89
N LYS A 79 3.56 -23.35 -11.27
CA LYS A 79 3.44 -21.91 -11.10
C LYS A 79 4.01 -21.43 -9.78
N SER A 80 4.55 -20.21 -9.81
CA SER A 80 5.00 -19.47 -8.64
C SER A 80 4.28 -18.13 -8.58
N TYR A 81 3.74 -17.82 -7.41
CA TYR A 81 3.05 -16.57 -7.08
C TYR A 81 3.97 -15.61 -6.32
N LYS A 82 5.27 -15.62 -6.64
CA LYS A 82 6.25 -14.66 -6.14
C LYS A 82 5.86 -13.21 -6.45
N GLY A 83 6.54 -12.26 -5.81
CA GLY A 83 6.33 -10.84 -6.04
C GLY A 83 6.49 -10.45 -7.52
N ARG A 84 5.48 -9.78 -8.09
CA ARG A 84 5.53 -9.18 -9.43
C ARG A 84 4.88 -7.82 -9.47
N GLY A 85 5.35 -7.01 -10.42
CA GLY A 85 4.86 -5.66 -10.65
C GLY A 85 5.23 -4.68 -9.53
N PRO A 86 4.69 -3.46 -9.60
CA PRO A 86 5.06 -2.35 -8.73
C PRO A 86 4.90 -2.70 -7.23
N LEU A 87 3.74 -3.18 -6.78
CA LEU A 87 3.51 -3.53 -5.37
C LEU A 87 4.00 -4.94 -4.99
N GLN A 88 4.71 -5.63 -5.88
CA GLN A 88 5.16 -7.02 -5.68
C GLN A 88 4.02 -7.96 -5.25
N LEU A 89 2.95 -8.00 -6.04
CA LEU A 89 1.80 -8.88 -5.81
C LEU A 89 2.31 -10.31 -5.59
N SER A 90 1.98 -10.88 -4.43
CA SER A 90 2.47 -12.18 -3.98
C SER A 90 1.32 -13.04 -3.47
N TRP A 91 1.46 -14.36 -3.56
CA TRP A 91 0.50 -15.39 -3.14
C TRP A 91 -0.71 -15.62 -4.05
N ASN A 92 -1.07 -16.88 -4.24
CA ASN A 92 -2.25 -17.31 -5.02
C ASN A 92 -3.55 -16.63 -4.56
N TYR A 93 -3.73 -16.42 -3.26
CA TYR A 93 -4.90 -15.71 -2.71
C TYR A 93 -4.94 -14.22 -3.03
N ASN A 94 -3.88 -13.62 -3.59
CA ASN A 94 -3.92 -12.27 -4.16
C ASN A 94 -4.01 -12.30 -5.69
N TYR A 95 -3.27 -13.19 -6.35
CA TYR A 95 -3.32 -13.34 -7.81
C TYR A 95 -4.71 -13.74 -8.33
N GLY A 96 -5.38 -14.65 -7.63
CA GLY A 96 -6.74 -15.08 -7.95
C GLY A 96 -7.77 -13.94 -7.97
N PRO A 97 -8.00 -13.24 -6.84
CA PRO A 97 -8.97 -12.15 -6.81
C PRO A 97 -8.56 -10.95 -7.65
N ALA A 98 -7.26 -10.62 -7.76
CA ALA A 98 -6.79 -9.58 -8.68
C ALA A 98 -7.12 -9.93 -10.14
N GLY A 99 -6.85 -11.18 -10.55
CA GLY A 99 -7.20 -11.70 -11.87
C GLY A 99 -8.69 -11.60 -12.16
N LYS A 100 -9.51 -12.03 -11.21
CA LYS A 100 -10.98 -11.94 -11.29
C LYS A 100 -11.47 -10.49 -11.43
N ALA A 101 -10.90 -9.56 -10.67
CA ALA A 101 -11.31 -8.15 -10.69
C ALA A 101 -10.87 -7.42 -11.97
N LEU A 102 -9.70 -7.77 -12.52
CA LEU A 102 -9.05 -7.04 -13.60
C LEU A 102 -9.17 -7.72 -14.98
N GLY A 103 -9.76 -8.92 -15.04
CA GLY A 103 -10.02 -9.64 -16.28
C GLY A 103 -8.81 -10.37 -16.84
N PHE A 104 -7.95 -10.94 -15.99
CA PHE A 104 -6.84 -11.81 -16.41
C PHE A 104 -6.79 -13.11 -15.58
N ASP A 105 -6.19 -14.16 -16.11
CA ASP A 105 -6.03 -15.43 -15.38
C ASP A 105 -4.74 -15.39 -14.52
N GLY A 106 -4.86 -14.82 -13.32
CA GLY A 106 -3.73 -14.72 -12.40
C GLY A 106 -3.27 -16.05 -11.79
N LEU A 107 -4.12 -17.08 -11.80
CA LEU A 107 -3.76 -18.39 -11.22
C LEU A 107 -3.00 -19.26 -12.22
N ALA A 108 -3.46 -19.34 -13.46
CA ALA A 108 -2.81 -20.12 -14.50
C ALA A 108 -1.70 -19.34 -15.23
N ASN A 109 -1.75 -18.01 -15.26
CA ASN A 109 -0.76 -17.17 -15.95
C ASN A 109 -0.25 -16.01 -15.07
N PRO A 110 0.27 -16.27 -13.86
CA PRO A 110 0.74 -15.21 -12.95
C PRO A 110 1.86 -14.34 -13.55
N GLU A 111 2.62 -14.87 -14.51
CA GLU A 111 3.71 -14.15 -15.20
C GLU A 111 3.23 -12.93 -16.00
N VAL A 112 1.94 -12.85 -16.32
CA VAL A 112 1.36 -11.68 -17.02
C VAL A 112 1.60 -10.37 -16.24
N VAL A 113 1.65 -10.43 -14.90
CA VAL A 113 1.89 -9.27 -14.04
C VAL A 113 3.31 -8.71 -14.22
N ALA A 114 4.27 -9.50 -14.72
CA ALA A 114 5.62 -9.03 -15.04
C ALA A 114 5.80 -8.69 -16.53
N ASN A 115 4.99 -9.29 -17.41
CA ASN A 115 5.15 -9.18 -18.87
C ASN A 115 4.26 -8.11 -19.52
N ASP A 116 3.23 -7.64 -18.84
CA ASP A 116 2.35 -6.56 -19.32
C ASP A 116 2.33 -5.43 -18.29
N SER A 117 2.86 -4.26 -18.69
CA SER A 117 2.98 -3.10 -17.79
C SER A 117 1.63 -2.53 -17.35
N VAL A 118 0.60 -2.61 -18.20
CA VAL A 118 -0.75 -2.15 -17.85
C VAL A 118 -1.34 -3.08 -16.80
N VAL A 119 -1.19 -4.40 -16.96
CA VAL A 119 -1.62 -5.37 -15.94
C VAL A 119 -0.83 -5.17 -14.65
N ALA A 120 0.49 -4.96 -14.73
CA ALA A 120 1.35 -4.72 -13.58
C ALA A 120 0.87 -3.52 -12.74
N PHE A 121 0.61 -2.37 -13.36
CA PHE A 121 0.09 -1.21 -12.64
C PHE A 121 -1.35 -1.40 -12.17
N LYS A 122 -2.19 -2.09 -12.94
CA LYS A 122 -3.55 -2.42 -12.51
C LYS A 122 -3.56 -3.29 -11.25
N THR A 123 -2.68 -4.28 -11.11
CA THR A 123 -2.63 -5.10 -9.89
C THR A 123 -2.17 -4.29 -8.67
N ALA A 124 -1.22 -3.37 -8.85
CA ALA A 124 -0.80 -2.45 -7.78
C ALA A 124 -1.94 -1.54 -7.33
N LEU A 125 -2.66 -0.92 -8.29
CA LEU A 125 -3.84 -0.10 -7.99
C LEU A 125 -4.98 -0.92 -7.38
N TRP A 126 -5.22 -2.14 -7.87
CA TRP A 126 -6.22 -3.04 -7.29
C TRP A 126 -5.93 -3.31 -5.83
N PHE A 127 -4.69 -3.68 -5.47
CA PHE A 127 -4.34 -3.92 -4.07
C PHE A 127 -4.53 -2.65 -3.24
N TRP A 128 -4.06 -1.51 -3.74
CA TRP A 128 -4.17 -0.21 -3.06
C TRP A 128 -5.62 0.20 -2.75
N MET A 129 -6.54 -0.13 -3.65
CA MET A 129 -7.95 0.26 -3.57
C MET A 129 -8.86 -0.78 -2.92
N THR A 130 -8.39 -2.00 -2.70
CA THR A 130 -9.23 -3.13 -2.25
C THR A 130 -9.09 -3.36 -0.75
N GLU A 131 -10.19 -3.28 -0.01
CA GLU A 131 -10.26 -3.73 1.38
C GLU A 131 -10.08 -5.25 1.45
N GLN A 132 -9.20 -5.71 2.34
CA GLN A 132 -9.00 -7.12 2.65
C GLN A 132 -9.15 -7.34 4.15
N LYS A 133 -10.40 -7.50 4.61
CA LYS A 133 -10.72 -7.55 6.04
C LYS A 133 -9.84 -8.56 6.79
N PRO A 134 -9.29 -8.18 7.96
CA PRO A 134 -9.60 -6.96 8.73
C PRO A 134 -8.88 -5.68 8.26
N LYS A 135 -8.04 -5.74 7.21
CA LYS A 135 -7.28 -4.59 6.71
C LYS A 135 -8.18 -3.66 5.88
N PRO A 136 -8.19 -2.34 6.15
CA PRO A 136 -8.81 -1.37 5.24
C PRO A 136 -8.00 -1.26 3.94
N SER A 137 -8.56 -0.58 2.94
CA SER A 137 -7.78 -0.23 1.75
C SER A 137 -6.74 0.85 2.10
N CYS A 138 -5.56 0.78 1.48
CA CYS A 138 -4.54 1.83 1.63
C CYS A 138 -5.09 3.19 1.19
N HIS A 139 -5.95 3.18 0.16
CA HIS A 139 -6.63 4.36 -0.33
C HIS A 139 -7.51 5.01 0.75
N ASP A 140 -8.35 4.27 1.48
CA ASP A 140 -9.18 4.85 2.55
C ASP A 140 -8.35 5.49 3.65
N VAL A 141 -7.21 4.89 4.00
CA VAL A 141 -6.27 5.45 4.98
C VAL A 141 -5.69 6.77 4.47
N MET A 142 -5.11 6.79 3.27
CA MET A 142 -4.42 7.98 2.74
C MET A 142 -5.37 9.11 2.29
N THR A 143 -6.66 8.81 2.13
CA THR A 143 -7.69 9.81 1.81
C THR A 143 -8.44 10.33 3.03
N GLY A 144 -8.08 9.86 4.24
CA GLY A 144 -8.73 10.26 5.49
C GLY A 144 -10.15 9.72 5.65
N ARG A 145 -10.54 8.70 4.87
CA ARG A 145 -11.87 8.07 4.93
C ARG A 145 -11.92 6.93 5.95
N TYR A 146 -10.77 6.36 6.30
CA TYR A 146 -10.71 5.29 7.29
C TYR A 146 -10.87 5.82 8.73
N VAL A 147 -11.78 5.20 9.48
CA VAL A 147 -11.95 5.44 10.91
C VAL A 147 -11.44 4.20 11.68
N PRO A 148 -10.39 4.34 12.50
CA PRO A 148 -9.85 3.22 13.28
C PRO A 148 -10.90 2.56 14.18
N THR A 149 -10.93 1.24 14.14
CA THR A 149 -11.77 0.39 15.00
C THR A 149 -11.22 0.33 16.43
N GLU A 150 -11.98 -0.23 17.37
CA GLU A 150 -11.46 -0.48 18.73
C GLU A 150 -10.29 -1.48 18.72
N ASP A 151 -10.32 -2.46 17.82
CA ASP A 151 -9.20 -3.38 17.62
C ASP A 151 -7.95 -2.63 17.13
N ASP A 152 -8.10 -1.65 16.24
CA ASP A 152 -6.98 -0.81 15.80
C ASP A 152 -6.41 0.03 16.94
N LYS A 153 -7.27 0.67 17.73
CA LYS A 153 -6.84 1.46 18.89
C LYS A 153 -6.08 0.59 19.89
N SER A 154 -6.59 -0.60 20.20
CA SER A 154 -5.91 -1.54 21.11
C SER A 154 -4.60 -2.10 20.54
N ALA A 155 -4.51 -2.20 19.21
CA ALA A 155 -3.32 -2.59 18.45
C ALA A 155 -2.36 -1.41 18.16
N ASN A 156 -2.67 -0.21 18.67
CA ASN A 156 -1.95 1.04 18.42
C ASN A 156 -1.84 1.42 16.93
N ARG A 157 -2.76 0.93 16.08
CA ARG A 157 -2.82 1.23 14.65
C ARG A 157 -3.47 2.59 14.42
N SER A 158 -2.64 3.59 14.17
CA SER A 158 -3.05 4.98 13.94
C SER A 158 -3.05 5.33 12.46
N VAL A 159 -4.03 6.13 12.00
CA VAL A 159 -4.11 6.58 10.59
C VAL A 159 -2.85 7.35 10.20
N GLY A 160 -2.27 6.96 9.07
CA GLY A 160 -1.05 7.54 8.51
C GLY A 160 -0.32 6.53 7.62
N TYR A 161 0.82 6.95 7.08
CA TYR A 161 1.61 6.12 6.17
C TYR A 161 2.16 4.84 6.84
N GLY A 162 2.36 4.87 8.16
CA GLY A 162 2.70 3.68 8.93
C GLY A 162 1.61 2.59 8.88
N LEU A 163 0.33 2.98 8.92
CA LEU A 163 -0.78 2.03 8.78
C LEU A 163 -0.82 1.42 7.37
N VAL A 164 -0.49 2.20 6.34
CA VAL A 164 -0.32 1.68 4.96
C VAL A 164 0.78 0.63 4.90
N THR A 165 1.93 0.89 5.53
CA THR A 165 3.02 -0.10 5.63
C THR A 165 2.52 -1.38 6.33
N ASN A 166 1.72 -1.26 7.38
CA ASN A 166 1.14 -2.40 8.10
C ASN A 166 0.16 -3.22 7.23
N ILE A 167 -0.66 -2.55 6.41
CA ILE A 167 -1.58 -3.20 5.46
C ILE A 167 -0.79 -4.02 4.43
N ILE A 168 0.24 -3.40 3.84
CA ILE A 168 1.06 -3.98 2.75
C ILE A 168 1.95 -5.11 3.27
N ASN A 169 2.67 -4.90 4.36
CA ASN A 169 3.55 -5.91 4.94
C ASN A 169 3.74 -5.74 6.45
N GLY A 170 2.66 -5.97 7.23
CA GLY A 170 2.67 -5.87 8.69
C GLY A 170 3.73 -6.70 9.41
N GLY A 171 4.30 -7.71 8.75
CA GLY A 171 5.48 -8.42 9.23
C GLY A 171 6.74 -7.54 9.39
N GLU A 172 6.75 -6.32 8.87
CA GLU A 172 7.80 -5.30 9.06
C GLU A 172 7.52 -4.38 10.28
N CYS A 173 6.29 -4.40 10.82
CA CYS A 173 5.84 -3.54 11.91
C CYS A 173 6.04 -4.18 13.30
N GLY A 174 5.78 -3.41 14.36
CA GLY A 174 5.88 -3.90 15.75
C GLY A 174 7.31 -4.14 16.24
N ARG A 175 8.29 -3.52 15.59
CA ARG A 175 9.73 -3.66 15.85
C ARG A 175 10.43 -2.33 15.61
N SER A 176 11.46 -2.05 16.41
CA SER A 176 12.16 -0.78 16.34
C SER A 176 13.17 -0.71 15.20
N ASN A 177 13.26 0.47 14.58
CA ASN A 177 14.26 0.80 13.58
C ASN A 177 14.37 -0.22 12.42
N ASP A 178 13.25 -0.71 11.90
CA ASP A 178 13.25 -1.62 10.76
C ASP A 178 13.74 -0.92 9.49
N GLY A 179 14.78 -1.48 8.86
CA GLY A 179 15.40 -0.91 7.67
C GLY A 179 14.48 -0.84 6.45
N GLN A 180 13.50 -1.74 6.33
CA GLN A 180 12.52 -1.74 5.25
C GLN A 180 11.50 -0.62 5.48
N VAL A 181 10.95 -0.51 6.70
CA VAL A 181 10.03 0.59 7.07
C VAL A 181 10.69 1.95 6.86
N ASN A 182 11.94 2.11 7.32
CA ASN A 182 12.73 3.32 7.09
C ASN A 182 12.93 3.62 5.59
N GLY A 183 13.09 2.57 4.77
CA GLY A 183 13.15 2.68 3.31
C GLY A 183 11.85 3.22 2.71
N ARG A 184 10.68 2.73 3.16
CA ARG A 184 9.34 3.17 2.72
C ARG A 184 9.16 4.65 3.02
N ILE A 185 9.43 5.03 4.26
CA ILE A 185 9.34 6.41 4.74
C ILE A 185 10.26 7.33 3.94
N GLY A 186 11.46 6.86 3.58
CA GLY A 186 12.42 7.63 2.78
C GLY A 186 11.91 7.96 1.37
N TYR A 187 11.36 6.97 0.66
CA TYR A 187 10.67 7.22 -0.61
C TYR A 187 9.47 8.14 -0.41
N PHE A 188 8.65 7.90 0.62
CA PHE A 188 7.46 8.70 0.92
C PHE A 188 7.77 10.19 1.07
N LYS A 189 8.74 10.51 1.93
CA LYS A 189 9.19 11.88 2.19
C LYS A 189 9.73 12.54 0.93
N ARG A 190 10.57 11.85 0.16
CA ARG A 190 11.10 12.41 -1.09
C ARG A 190 9.99 12.79 -2.07
N TYR A 191 8.98 11.94 -2.26
CA TYR A 191 7.88 12.26 -3.15
C TYR A 191 6.97 13.35 -2.61
N ALA A 192 6.70 13.37 -1.30
CA ALA A 192 5.98 14.47 -0.67
C ALA A 192 6.68 15.82 -0.89
N GLU A 193 8.02 15.85 -0.74
CA GLU A 193 8.85 17.03 -1.03
C GLU A 193 8.76 17.46 -2.51
N LEU A 194 8.92 16.51 -3.45
CA LEU A 194 8.84 16.80 -4.89
C LEU A 194 7.48 17.36 -5.31
N PHE A 195 6.42 16.89 -4.67
CA PHE A 195 5.05 17.33 -4.92
C PHE A 195 4.63 18.53 -4.07
N ASN A 196 5.50 19.00 -3.17
CA ASN A 196 5.25 20.10 -2.26
C ASN A 196 3.97 19.91 -1.43
N VAL A 197 3.84 18.72 -0.83
CA VAL A 197 2.72 18.35 0.04
C VAL A 197 3.21 17.92 1.42
N ASP A 198 2.40 18.12 2.44
CA ASP A 198 2.67 17.60 3.78
C ASP A 198 2.54 16.06 3.79
N HIS A 199 3.47 15.39 4.47
CA HIS A 199 3.46 13.93 4.57
C HIS A 199 2.52 13.40 5.66
N GLY A 200 1.98 14.27 6.51
CA GLY A 200 1.13 13.91 7.63
C GLY A 200 1.89 13.27 8.80
N PRO A 201 1.19 13.00 9.92
CA PRO A 201 1.73 12.31 11.08
C PRO A 201 1.80 10.79 10.85
N ASN A 202 2.30 10.05 11.85
CA ASN A 202 2.25 8.58 11.93
C ASN A 202 2.87 7.88 10.71
N LEU A 203 4.08 8.30 10.33
CA LEU A 203 4.79 7.74 9.17
C LEU A 203 5.32 6.32 9.39
N ASP A 204 5.57 5.94 10.65
CA ASP A 204 6.11 4.63 11.01
C ASP A 204 5.04 3.71 11.60
N CYS A 205 5.38 2.42 11.66
CA CYS A 205 4.59 1.39 12.31
C CYS A 205 5.36 0.61 13.39
N GLU A 206 6.40 1.21 13.97
CA GLU A 206 7.27 0.57 14.98
C GLU A 206 6.45 0.08 16.17
N ASN A 207 5.48 0.89 16.62
CA ASN A 207 4.66 0.58 17.78
C ASN A 207 3.29 0.00 17.40
N GLN A 208 3.03 -0.30 16.13
CA GLN A 208 1.76 -0.86 15.68
C GLN A 208 1.84 -2.38 15.65
N LYS A 209 0.83 -3.06 16.19
CA LYS A 209 0.69 -4.51 16.00
C LYS A 209 0.29 -4.80 14.55
N SER A 210 0.89 -5.82 13.94
CA SER A 210 0.47 -6.31 12.62
C SER A 210 -1.02 -6.64 12.63
N PHE A 211 -1.69 -6.41 11.50
CA PHE A 211 -2.94 -7.11 11.20
C PHE A 211 -2.75 -8.62 11.18
#